data_AF-A0A954BV15-F1
#
_entry.id   AF-A0A954BV15-F1
#
_cell.length_a   1.000
_cell.length_b   1.000
_cell.length_c   1.000
_cell.angle_alpha   90.00
_cell.angle_beta   90.00
_cell.angle_gamma   90.00
#
_symmetry.space_group_name_H-M   'P 1'
#
loop_
_entity.id
_entity.type
_entity.pdbx_description
1 polymer ?
#
loop_
_entity_poly.entity_id
_entity_poly.type
_entity_poly.pdbx_seq_one_letter_code
_entity_poly.pdbx_strand_id
1 'polypeptide(L)'
;MRTFRIVLGACLLLAVSVVTLGGVWMLRQAGGGGLHVRVTFSDTKNLSADDDVIYGDGIVGRIESIDGDTVTVRIASEYSGLVHEGSRFWIQSSPGMGVLMFDTPLESGSAVKPGHEFKGLPERPEPDPKLAPPPVARKLTDRPPWLCELRATLELSDEWTVTQRRKTAAVITSVREGGDLVILAPGWAVEYSGKLADERYRIELVGGETWSAEILATRLPWVVLIARGTGYTGPAAPFWPDELGEGQGLVLTDFEGSAYTVMHADGDVELQAATEGGMLALIEGFNVAGFTLPAVASETGVRWQPLNGAGDAINEAKAKLK
;
A
#
# COMPACT_ATOMS: atom_id res chain seq x y z
N MET A 1 -26.16 18.58 -58.76
CA MET A 1 -25.31 19.48 -57.95
C MET A 1 -25.04 19.02 -56.51
N ARG A 2 -25.87 18.17 -55.88
CA ARG A 2 -25.63 17.69 -54.49
C ARG A 2 -24.48 16.67 -54.33
N THR A 3 -24.29 15.79 -55.30
CA THR A 3 -23.25 14.73 -55.27
C THR A 3 -21.83 15.28 -55.41
N PHE A 4 -21.62 16.36 -56.16
CA PHE A 4 -20.28 16.95 -56.38
C PHE A 4 -19.68 17.59 -55.12
N ARG A 5 -20.52 18.13 -54.23
CA ARG A 5 -20.08 18.72 -52.96
C ARG A 5 -19.60 17.69 -51.93
N ILE A 6 -20.15 16.48 -51.98
CA ILE A 6 -19.79 15.40 -51.05
C ILE A 6 -18.44 14.80 -51.43
N VAL A 7 -18.21 14.58 -52.73
CA VAL A 7 -16.93 14.05 -53.25
C VAL A 7 -15.79 15.03 -52.99
N LEU A 8 -16.01 16.33 -53.24
CA LEU A 8 -15.00 17.36 -53.00
C LEU A 8 -14.65 17.50 -51.50
N GLY A 9 -15.64 17.38 -50.61
CA GLY A 9 -15.42 17.40 -49.16
C GLY A 9 -14.63 16.18 -48.66
N ALA A 10 -14.92 14.99 -49.20
CA ALA A 10 -14.21 13.76 -48.84
C ALA A 10 -12.75 13.78 -49.30
N CYS A 11 -12.45 14.28 -50.51
CA CYS A 11 -11.09 14.43 -51.00
C CYS A 11 -10.28 15.45 -50.19
N LEU A 12 -10.91 16.55 -49.74
CA LEU A 12 -10.23 17.55 -48.91
C LEU A 12 -9.89 17.00 -47.53
N LEU A 13 -10.81 16.24 -46.91
CA LEU A 13 -10.58 15.58 -45.63
C LEU A 13 -9.47 14.52 -45.70
N LEU A 14 -9.41 13.75 -46.78
CA LEU A 14 -8.33 12.78 -47.04
C LEU A 14 -6.98 13.47 -47.24
N ALA A 15 -6.93 14.57 -48.00
CA ALA A 15 -5.70 15.32 -48.21
C ALA A 15 -5.18 15.93 -46.89
N VAL A 16 -6.08 16.51 -46.07
CA VAL A 16 -5.70 17.06 -44.77
C VAL A 16 -5.21 15.97 -43.82
N SER A 17 -5.85 14.81 -43.79
CA SER A 17 -5.43 13.69 -42.93
C SER A 17 -4.10 13.06 -43.36
N VAL A 18 -3.82 12.98 -44.66
CA VAL A 18 -2.50 12.54 -45.16
C VAL A 18 -1.40 13.54 -44.82
N VAL A 19 -1.67 14.85 -44.90
CA VAL A 19 -0.70 15.89 -44.54
C VAL A 19 -0.47 15.96 -43.03
N THR A 20 -1.50 15.78 -42.19
CA THR A 20 -1.32 15.76 -40.74
C THR A 20 -0.61 14.49 -40.26
N LEU A 21 -0.97 13.32 -40.79
CA LEU A 21 -0.29 12.06 -40.44
C LEU A 21 1.15 12.04 -40.97
N GLY A 22 1.38 12.51 -42.20
CA GLY A 22 2.71 12.64 -42.78
C GLY A 22 3.57 13.69 -42.06
N GLY A 23 2.98 14.82 -41.65
CA GLY A 23 3.64 15.86 -40.88
C GLY A 23 4.01 15.41 -39.47
N VAL A 24 3.15 14.63 -38.80
CA VAL A 24 3.45 14.02 -37.49
C VAL A 24 4.51 12.92 -37.61
N TRP A 25 4.49 12.14 -38.69
CA TRP A 25 5.53 11.14 -38.98
C TRP A 25 6.89 11.80 -39.27
N MET A 26 6.92 12.89 -40.04
CA MET A 26 8.15 13.67 -40.29
C MET A 26 8.64 14.41 -39.04
N LEU A 27 7.76 14.99 -38.21
CA LEU A 27 8.14 15.62 -36.94
C LEU A 27 8.73 14.60 -35.95
N ARG A 28 8.27 13.35 -35.97
CA ARG A 28 8.86 12.25 -35.20
C ARG A 28 10.24 11.82 -35.71
N GLN A 29 10.51 11.96 -37.00
CA GLN A 29 11.80 11.60 -37.62
C GLN A 29 12.83 12.74 -37.55
N ALA A 30 12.40 14.00 -37.48
CA ALA A 30 13.26 15.19 -37.52
C ALA A 30 13.91 15.55 -36.16
N GLY A 31 13.60 14.82 -35.08
CA GLY A 31 14.25 14.99 -33.78
C GLY A 31 15.59 14.26 -33.69
N GLY A 32 16.66 14.85 -34.23
CA GLY A 32 18.05 14.38 -34.07
C GLY A 32 18.61 14.51 -32.64
N GLY A 33 17.76 14.36 -31.62
CA GLY A 33 18.10 14.48 -30.21
C GLY A 33 17.55 13.29 -29.45
N GLY A 34 18.44 12.50 -28.86
CA GLY A 34 18.11 11.35 -28.02
C GLY A 34 19.34 10.95 -27.22
N LEU A 35 19.12 10.37 -26.04
CA LEU A 35 20.21 9.84 -25.23
C LEU A 35 20.63 8.49 -25.82
N HIS A 36 21.87 8.41 -26.27
CA HIS A 36 22.45 7.19 -26.82
C HIS A 36 23.18 6.46 -25.71
N VAL A 37 22.85 5.19 -25.49
CA VAL A 37 23.52 4.34 -24.50
C VAL A 37 23.90 3.00 -25.15
N ARG A 38 24.96 2.37 -24.65
CA ARG A 38 25.35 1.03 -25.10
C ARG A 38 25.04 0.03 -24.01
N VAL A 39 24.50 -1.11 -24.37
CA VAL A 39 24.20 -2.19 -23.43
C VAL A 39 24.85 -3.47 -23.93
N THR A 40 25.75 -4.04 -23.13
CA THR A 40 26.43 -5.30 -23.47
C THR A 40 25.72 -6.47 -22.82
N PHE A 41 25.24 -7.42 -23.63
CA PHE A 41 24.58 -8.65 -23.20
C PHE A 41 25.49 -9.87 -23.42
N SER A 42 25.23 -10.97 -22.71
CA SER A 42 25.90 -12.25 -22.99
C SER A 42 25.25 -13.03 -24.14
N ASP A 43 24.00 -12.72 -24.48
CA ASP A 43 23.29 -13.23 -25.65
C ASP A 43 22.30 -12.15 -26.12
N THR A 44 22.40 -11.72 -27.37
CA THR A 44 21.51 -10.73 -28.00
C THR A 44 20.44 -11.37 -28.87
N LYS A 45 20.30 -12.71 -28.84
CA LYS A 45 19.26 -13.43 -29.60
C LYS A 45 17.87 -12.87 -29.33
N ASN A 46 17.09 -12.80 -30.41
CA ASN A 46 15.73 -12.27 -30.48
C ASN A 46 15.61 -10.73 -30.46
N LEU A 47 16.71 -9.97 -30.36
CA LEU A 47 16.70 -8.53 -30.63
C LEU A 47 17.02 -8.24 -32.10
N SER A 48 16.37 -7.21 -32.62
CA SER A 48 16.57 -6.64 -33.95
C SER A 48 16.78 -5.13 -33.86
N ALA A 49 17.43 -4.57 -34.87
CA ALA A 49 17.41 -3.12 -35.05
C ALA A 49 15.94 -2.66 -35.23
N ASP A 50 15.64 -1.45 -34.73
CA ASP A 50 14.29 -0.87 -34.62
C ASP A 50 13.35 -1.48 -33.57
N ASP A 51 13.77 -2.50 -32.82
CA ASP A 51 12.98 -3.00 -31.68
C ASP A 51 12.79 -1.89 -30.61
N ASP A 52 11.63 -1.90 -29.99
CA ASP A 52 11.25 -0.90 -29.00
C ASP A 52 11.99 -1.10 -27.67
N VAL A 53 12.32 0.00 -27.02
CA VAL A 53 12.87 0.02 -25.66
C VAL A 53 11.80 0.50 -24.69
N ILE A 54 11.52 -0.31 -23.68
CA ILE A 54 10.42 -0.11 -22.74
C ILE A 54 10.93 0.21 -21.34
N TYR A 55 10.30 1.20 -20.70
CA TYR A 55 10.43 1.51 -19.28
C TYR A 55 9.04 1.44 -18.63
N GLY A 56 8.86 0.58 -17.62
CA GLY A 56 7.53 0.28 -17.08
C GLY A 56 6.60 -0.29 -18.16
N ASP A 57 5.51 0.42 -18.46
CA ASP A 57 4.53 0.07 -19.51
C ASP A 57 4.63 0.96 -20.77
N GLY A 58 5.66 1.82 -20.85
CA GLY A 58 5.80 2.82 -21.91
C GLY A 58 7.00 2.58 -22.85
N ILE A 59 6.79 2.77 -24.16
CA ILE A 59 7.87 2.80 -25.14
C ILE A 59 8.61 4.14 -25.01
N VAL A 60 9.89 4.09 -24.69
CA VAL A 60 10.73 5.28 -24.41
C VAL A 60 11.90 5.44 -25.38
N GLY A 61 12.16 4.43 -26.21
CA GLY A 61 13.27 4.47 -27.15
C GLY A 61 13.23 3.34 -28.17
N ARG A 62 14.31 3.22 -28.96
CA ARG A 62 14.51 2.16 -29.95
C ARG A 62 15.95 1.69 -29.99
N ILE A 63 16.15 0.46 -30.41
CA ILE A 63 17.47 -0.08 -30.75
C ILE A 63 17.90 0.50 -32.10
N GLU A 64 19.08 1.11 -32.15
CA GLU A 64 19.65 1.66 -33.37
C GLU A 64 20.55 0.67 -34.10
N SER A 65 21.41 -0.03 -33.36
CA SER A 65 22.33 -1.02 -33.92
C SER A 65 22.61 -2.13 -32.93
N ILE A 66 22.97 -3.30 -33.47
CA ILE A 66 23.43 -4.45 -32.70
C ILE A 66 24.77 -4.87 -33.31
N ASP A 67 25.83 -4.73 -32.54
CA ASP A 67 27.21 -5.02 -32.91
C ASP A 67 27.73 -6.18 -32.05
N GLY A 68 27.43 -7.41 -32.47
CA GLY A 68 27.72 -8.63 -31.72
C GLY A 68 26.94 -8.68 -30.40
N ASP A 69 27.66 -8.52 -29.30
CA ASP A 69 27.13 -8.54 -27.93
C ASP A 69 26.70 -7.15 -27.42
N THR A 70 27.00 -6.08 -28.19
CA THR A 70 26.72 -4.70 -27.80
C THR A 70 25.51 -4.17 -28.56
N VAL A 71 24.52 -3.65 -27.84
CA VAL A 71 23.31 -3.03 -28.39
C VAL A 71 23.40 -1.53 -28.19
N THR A 72 23.31 -0.75 -29.26
CA THR A 72 23.21 0.71 -29.21
C THR A 72 21.74 1.10 -29.16
N VAL A 73 21.36 1.82 -28.10
CA VAL A 73 19.99 2.22 -27.82
C VAL A 73 19.88 3.73 -27.88
N ARG A 74 18.85 4.22 -28.57
CA ARG A 74 18.45 5.63 -28.51
C ARG A 74 17.17 5.77 -27.71
N ILE A 75 17.29 6.43 -26.57
CA ILE A 75 16.18 6.89 -25.74
C ILE A 75 15.75 8.28 -26.24
N ALA A 76 14.45 8.51 -26.33
CA ALA A 76 13.92 9.79 -26.78
C ALA A 76 14.33 10.91 -25.79
N SER A 77 14.54 12.13 -26.29
CA SER A 77 15.07 13.23 -25.47
C SER A 77 14.20 13.53 -24.24
N GLU A 78 12.88 13.41 -24.39
CA GLU A 78 11.89 13.58 -23.32
C GLU A 78 12.01 12.54 -22.19
N TYR A 79 12.64 11.39 -22.47
CA TYR A 79 12.83 10.29 -21.52
C TYR A 79 14.29 10.11 -21.10
N SER A 80 15.20 10.99 -21.55
CA SER A 80 16.63 10.92 -21.22
C SER A 80 16.91 10.96 -19.72
N GLY A 81 16.09 11.68 -18.96
CA GLY A 81 16.17 11.76 -17.50
C GLY A 81 15.72 10.49 -16.76
N LEU A 82 15.22 9.45 -17.45
CA LEU A 82 14.87 8.18 -16.80
C LEU A 82 16.09 7.27 -16.60
N VAL A 83 17.13 7.45 -17.43
CA VAL A 83 18.32 6.60 -17.42
C VAL A 83 19.39 7.19 -16.51
N HIS A 84 19.77 6.41 -15.50
CA HIS A 84 20.74 6.76 -14.48
C HIS A 84 21.85 5.71 -14.42
N GLU A 85 22.94 6.02 -13.72
CA GLU A 85 24.11 5.14 -13.60
C GLU A 85 23.76 3.73 -13.09
N GLY A 86 22.75 3.61 -12.23
CA GLY A 86 22.23 2.36 -11.69
C GLY A 86 21.13 1.68 -12.51
N SER A 87 20.75 2.21 -13.68
CA SER A 87 19.70 1.61 -14.51
C SER A 87 20.07 0.18 -14.95
N ARG A 88 19.10 -0.73 -14.89
CA ARG A 88 19.30 -2.16 -15.14
C ARG A 88 18.53 -2.56 -16.38
N PHE A 89 19.22 -3.14 -17.36
CA PHE A 89 18.64 -3.53 -18.64
C PHE A 89 18.52 -5.05 -18.75
N TRP A 90 17.43 -5.56 -19.30
CA TRP A 90 17.25 -6.98 -19.59
C TRP A 90 16.45 -7.19 -20.88
N ILE A 91 16.61 -8.36 -21.50
CA ILE A 91 15.86 -8.75 -22.69
C ILE A 91 14.63 -9.53 -22.26
N GLN A 92 13.44 -9.07 -22.65
CA GLN A 92 12.21 -9.84 -22.51
C GLN A 92 11.88 -10.50 -23.85
N SER A 93 12.11 -11.81 -23.94
CA SER A 93 11.78 -12.60 -25.13
C SER A 93 10.32 -13.07 -25.09
N SER A 94 9.57 -12.76 -26.14
CA SER A 94 8.30 -13.42 -26.48
C SER A 94 8.48 -14.23 -27.77
N PRO A 95 7.64 -15.25 -28.05
CA PRO A 95 7.77 -16.04 -29.28
C PRO A 95 7.76 -15.14 -30.54
N GLY A 96 8.91 -15.01 -31.18
CA GLY A 96 9.10 -14.23 -32.41
C GLY A 96 9.45 -12.75 -32.23
N MET A 97 9.63 -12.23 -31.00
CA MET A 97 10.00 -10.83 -30.75
C MET A 97 10.73 -10.68 -29.42
N GLY A 98 11.91 -10.05 -29.44
CA GLY A 98 12.60 -9.60 -28.25
C GLY A 98 12.32 -8.11 -28.01
N VAL A 99 12.08 -7.74 -26.77
CA VAL A 99 11.93 -6.35 -26.37
C VAL A 99 13.00 -6.03 -25.34
N LEU A 100 13.65 -4.89 -25.50
CA LEU A 100 14.61 -4.41 -24.52
C LEU A 100 13.89 -3.63 -23.43
N MET A 101 14.05 -4.05 -22.19
CA MET A 101 13.44 -3.38 -21.05
C MET A 101 14.52 -2.83 -20.12
N PHE A 102 14.18 -1.77 -19.39
CA PHE A 102 14.99 -1.32 -18.27
C PHE A 102 14.16 -0.76 -17.13
N ASP A 103 14.76 -0.76 -15.95
CA ASP A 103 14.28 -0.04 -14.78
C ASP A 103 15.40 0.79 -14.16
N THR A 104 14.99 1.66 -13.24
CA THR A 104 15.88 2.58 -12.53
C THR A 104 15.57 2.44 -11.04
N PRO A 105 16.41 1.72 -10.25
CA PRO A 105 16.19 1.58 -8.81
C PRO A 105 16.23 2.93 -8.07
N LEU A 106 15.75 2.98 -6.83
CA LEU A 106 15.68 4.24 -6.08
C LEU A 106 17.07 4.88 -5.87
N GLU A 107 18.10 4.04 -5.68
CA GLU A 107 19.50 4.45 -5.47
C GLU A 107 20.32 4.37 -6.77
N SER A 108 19.83 4.99 -7.86
CA SER A 108 20.46 4.88 -9.18
C SER A 108 21.58 5.87 -9.48
N GLY A 109 21.93 6.76 -8.57
CA GLY A 109 22.98 7.77 -8.80
C GLY A 109 22.55 8.87 -9.78
N SER A 110 23.49 9.40 -10.56
CA SER A 110 23.23 10.56 -11.44
C SER A 110 22.68 10.15 -12.81
N ALA A 111 22.04 11.10 -13.51
CA ALA A 111 21.63 10.92 -14.89
C ALA A 111 22.85 10.67 -15.80
N VAL A 112 22.74 9.71 -16.72
CA VAL A 112 23.89 9.33 -17.55
C VAL A 112 24.13 10.29 -18.71
N LYS A 113 25.39 10.35 -19.14
CA LYS A 113 25.79 11.08 -20.35
C LYS A 113 25.63 10.20 -21.59
N PRO A 114 25.46 10.79 -22.79
CA PRO A 114 25.48 10.04 -24.04
C PRO A 114 26.76 9.20 -24.18
N GLY A 115 26.59 7.96 -24.63
CA GLY A 115 27.66 6.98 -24.79
C GLY A 115 27.98 6.17 -23.54
N HIS A 116 27.21 6.31 -22.44
CA HIS A 116 27.38 5.47 -21.25
C HIS A 116 27.13 3.99 -21.58
N GLU A 117 27.91 3.12 -20.94
CA GLU A 117 27.89 1.67 -21.19
C GLU A 117 27.29 0.94 -19.98
N PHE A 118 26.26 0.15 -20.26
CA PHE A 118 25.57 -0.70 -19.29
C PHE A 118 25.90 -2.16 -19.52
N LYS A 119 25.88 -2.94 -18.43
CA LYS A 119 25.89 -4.39 -18.51
C LYS A 119 24.45 -4.90 -18.45
N GLY A 120 24.03 -5.59 -19.50
CA GLY A 120 22.74 -6.24 -19.58
C GLY A 120 22.64 -7.45 -18.63
N LEU A 121 21.48 -7.64 -18.03
CA LEU A 121 21.14 -8.76 -17.17
C LEU A 121 20.52 -9.90 -18.01
N PRO A 122 20.77 -11.17 -17.62
CA PRO A 122 20.22 -12.33 -18.33
C PRO A 122 18.70 -12.47 -18.15
N GLU A 123 18.17 -12.00 -17.03
CA GLU A 123 16.76 -12.09 -16.67
C GLU A 123 16.29 -10.78 -16.02
N ARG A 124 14.97 -10.60 -15.94
CA ARG A 124 14.35 -9.45 -15.27
C ARG A 124 14.78 -9.43 -13.79
N PRO A 125 15.37 -8.31 -13.29
CA PRO A 125 15.68 -8.19 -11.88
C PRO A 125 14.40 -8.13 -11.05
N GLU A 126 14.49 -8.57 -9.79
CA GLU A 126 13.40 -8.35 -8.84
C GLU A 126 13.14 -6.83 -8.69
N PRO A 127 11.85 -6.42 -8.64
CA PRO A 127 11.50 -5.03 -8.39
C PRO A 127 12.12 -4.55 -7.08
N ASP A 128 12.55 -3.29 -7.04
CA ASP A 128 12.95 -2.67 -5.78
C ASP A 128 11.78 -2.76 -4.79
N PRO A 129 11.96 -3.37 -3.60
CA PRO A 129 10.90 -3.48 -2.59
C PRO A 129 10.27 -2.13 -2.25
N LYS A 130 11.02 -1.02 -2.37
CA LYS A 130 10.54 0.34 -2.12
C LYS A 130 9.67 0.89 -3.26
N LEU A 131 9.76 0.31 -4.46
CA LEU A 131 8.98 0.68 -5.65
C LEU A 131 7.86 -0.32 -5.96
N ALA A 132 7.82 -1.47 -5.27
CA ALA A 132 6.74 -2.43 -5.42
C ALA A 132 5.42 -1.78 -4.99
N PRO A 133 4.37 -1.83 -5.83
CA PRO A 133 3.07 -1.34 -5.41
C PRO A 133 2.62 -2.15 -4.19
N PRO A 134 1.94 -1.52 -3.22
CA PRO A 134 1.42 -2.25 -2.07
C PRO A 134 0.48 -3.37 -2.56
N PRO A 135 0.34 -4.46 -1.80
CA PRO A 135 -0.54 -5.55 -2.18
C PRO A 135 -1.94 -4.99 -2.40
N VAL A 136 -2.55 -5.37 -3.53
CA VAL A 136 -3.90 -4.94 -3.89
C VAL A 136 -4.84 -5.41 -2.78
N ALA A 137 -5.53 -4.46 -2.13
CA ALA A 137 -6.46 -4.80 -1.05
C ALA A 137 -7.51 -5.80 -1.55
N ARG A 138 -7.56 -6.95 -0.89
CA ARG A 138 -8.68 -7.88 -1.04
C ARG A 138 -9.79 -7.43 -0.12
N LYS A 139 -10.95 -7.07 -0.69
CA LYS A 139 -12.14 -6.79 0.11
C LYS A 139 -12.43 -8.02 0.99
N LEU A 140 -12.53 -7.79 2.30
CA LEU A 140 -12.96 -8.84 3.21
C LEU A 140 -14.40 -9.18 2.88
N THR A 141 -14.63 -10.45 2.55
CA THR A 141 -15.96 -10.97 2.23
C THR A 141 -16.76 -11.20 3.51
N ASP A 142 -16.05 -11.59 4.58
CA ASP A 142 -16.58 -11.78 5.92
C ASP A 142 -15.73 -10.99 6.93
N ARG A 143 -16.39 -10.42 7.95
CA ARG A 143 -15.69 -9.73 9.04
C ARG A 143 -14.93 -10.75 9.88
N PRO A 144 -13.67 -10.48 10.29
CA PRO A 144 -12.96 -11.39 11.17
C PRO A 144 -13.74 -11.58 12.48
N PRO A 145 -13.99 -12.83 12.93
CA PRO A 145 -14.81 -13.08 14.12
C PRO A 145 -14.22 -12.53 15.42
N TRP A 146 -12.91 -12.28 15.44
CA TRP A 146 -12.19 -11.68 16.56
C TRP A 146 -12.18 -10.14 16.55
N LEU A 147 -12.70 -9.49 15.51
CA LEU A 147 -12.81 -8.04 15.40
C LEU A 147 -14.10 -7.56 16.07
N CYS A 148 -14.00 -6.61 16.99
CA CYS A 148 -15.12 -6.11 17.77
C CYS A 148 -15.26 -4.59 17.83
N GLU A 149 -16.44 -4.12 18.26
CA GLU A 149 -16.75 -2.70 18.44
C GLU A 149 -16.69 -2.34 19.93
N LEU A 150 -15.70 -1.56 20.32
CA LEU A 150 -15.67 -1.03 21.68
C LEU A 150 -16.59 0.19 21.78
N ARG A 151 -17.61 0.10 22.66
CA ARG A 151 -18.49 1.21 23.04
C ARG A 151 -18.25 1.61 24.49
N ALA A 152 -17.15 2.33 24.74
CA ALA A 152 -16.89 2.86 26.06
C ALA A 152 -18.01 3.83 26.46
N THR A 153 -18.70 3.50 27.54
CA THR A 153 -19.72 4.32 28.21
C THR A 153 -19.16 4.62 29.58
N LEU A 154 -18.88 5.89 29.85
CA LEU A 154 -18.45 6.37 31.15
C LEU A 154 -19.69 6.74 31.99
N GLU A 155 -19.72 6.37 33.27
CA GLU A 155 -20.79 6.73 34.21
C GLU A 155 -20.15 7.36 35.44
N LEU A 156 -19.84 8.66 35.36
CA LEU A 156 -19.29 9.42 36.48
C LEU A 156 -20.29 9.42 37.65
N SER A 157 -19.89 8.91 38.82
CA SER A 157 -20.64 9.08 40.06
C SER A 157 -20.16 10.35 40.78
N ASP A 158 -20.93 11.44 40.62
CA ASP A 158 -21.30 12.38 41.69
C ASP A 158 -22.23 13.44 41.04
N GLU A 159 -23.53 13.31 41.32
CA GLU A 159 -24.67 14.14 40.86
C GLU A 159 -24.95 14.29 39.35
N TRP A 160 -24.01 14.02 38.44
CA TRP A 160 -24.24 14.05 36.99
C TRP A 160 -23.65 12.85 36.26
N THR A 161 -24.52 11.97 35.73
CA THR A 161 -24.10 10.90 34.83
C THR A 161 -23.70 11.50 33.48
N VAL A 162 -22.40 11.71 33.25
CA VAL A 162 -21.88 12.09 31.93
C VAL A 162 -21.64 10.84 31.11
N THR A 163 -22.63 10.48 30.28
CA THR A 163 -22.45 9.41 29.30
C THR A 163 -21.64 9.91 28.10
N GLN A 164 -20.32 9.71 28.13
CA GLN A 164 -19.51 9.83 26.92
C GLN A 164 -19.50 8.49 26.19
N ARG A 165 -19.90 8.49 24.91
CA ARG A 165 -19.87 7.31 24.05
C ARG A 165 -18.74 7.45 23.05
N ARG A 166 -17.75 6.57 23.11
CA ARG A 166 -16.70 6.44 22.10
C ARG A 166 -16.86 5.11 21.37
N LYS A 167 -16.59 5.11 20.07
CA LYS A 167 -16.68 3.93 19.21
C LYS A 167 -15.33 3.70 18.54
N THR A 168 -14.79 2.49 18.67
CA THR A 168 -13.56 2.09 17.99
C THR A 168 -13.52 0.59 17.69
N ALA A 169 -12.69 0.18 16.73
CA ALA A 169 -12.26 -1.20 16.59
C ALA A 169 -11.47 -1.68 17.83
N ALA A 170 -11.72 -2.93 18.23
CA ALA A 170 -10.97 -3.68 19.23
C ALA A 170 -10.81 -5.15 18.78
N VAL A 171 -9.91 -5.90 19.40
CA VAL A 171 -9.62 -7.29 18.98
C VAL A 171 -9.59 -8.26 20.15
N ILE A 172 -10.19 -9.44 19.95
CA ILE A 172 -10.12 -10.56 20.89
C ILE A 172 -8.75 -11.22 20.75
N THR A 173 -7.94 -11.17 21.81
CA THR A 173 -6.54 -11.68 21.83
C THR A 173 -6.41 -13.03 22.52
N SER A 174 -7.46 -13.45 23.22
CA SER A 174 -7.53 -14.72 23.93
C SER A 174 -8.97 -15.06 24.26
N VAL A 175 -9.30 -16.34 24.16
CA VAL A 175 -10.53 -16.94 24.71
C VAL A 175 -10.09 -17.94 25.77
N ARG A 176 -10.63 -17.85 26.99
CA ARG A 176 -10.29 -18.74 28.10
C ARG A 176 -11.38 -19.77 28.37
N GLU A 177 -11.03 -20.80 29.14
CA GLU A 177 -12.02 -21.75 29.66
C GLU A 177 -13.10 -21.01 30.46
N GLY A 178 -14.36 -21.32 30.19
CA GLY A 178 -15.52 -20.61 30.76
C GLY A 178 -16.05 -19.44 29.91
N GLY A 179 -15.40 -19.12 28.78
CA GLY A 179 -15.86 -18.07 27.86
C GLY A 179 -15.43 -16.67 28.29
N ASP A 180 -14.37 -16.53 29.09
CA ASP A 180 -13.78 -15.22 29.37
C ASP A 180 -12.94 -14.75 28.18
N LEU A 181 -13.06 -13.47 27.84
CA LEU A 181 -12.37 -12.84 26.71
C LEU A 181 -11.35 -11.83 27.18
N VAL A 182 -10.15 -11.89 26.60
CA VAL A 182 -9.12 -10.87 26.74
C VAL A 182 -9.10 -10.03 25.47
N ILE A 183 -9.41 -8.75 25.60
CA ILE A 183 -9.65 -7.84 24.48
C ILE A 183 -8.59 -6.74 24.51
N LEU A 184 -7.98 -6.46 23.36
CA LEU A 184 -7.05 -5.36 23.17
C LEU A 184 -7.75 -4.24 22.43
N ALA A 185 -7.62 -3.02 22.95
CA ALA A 185 -8.22 -1.84 22.37
C ALA A 185 -7.29 -0.63 22.46
N PRO A 186 -7.51 0.39 21.62
CA PRO A 186 -6.88 1.69 21.77
C PRO A 186 -7.20 2.32 23.13
N GLY A 187 -6.17 2.78 23.85
CA GLY A 187 -6.27 3.39 25.18
C GLY A 187 -7.12 4.67 25.19
N TRP A 188 -7.11 5.44 24.11
CA TRP A 188 -7.96 6.62 23.97
C TRP A 188 -9.46 6.27 24.08
N ALA A 189 -9.87 5.04 23.80
CA ALA A 189 -11.27 4.66 23.92
C ALA A 189 -11.76 4.67 25.37
N VAL A 190 -10.86 4.43 26.34
CA VAL A 190 -11.17 4.34 27.77
C VAL A 190 -10.61 5.50 28.60
N GLU A 191 -9.89 6.44 27.95
CA GLU A 191 -9.32 7.62 28.59
C GLU A 191 -10.33 8.76 28.69
N TYR A 192 -10.53 9.31 29.89
CA TYR A 192 -11.37 10.49 30.10
C TYR A 192 -10.57 11.63 30.73
N SER A 193 -10.52 12.78 30.06
CA SER A 193 -9.84 13.99 30.56
C SER A 193 -8.39 13.76 31.06
N GLY A 194 -7.62 12.87 30.41
CA GLY A 194 -6.23 12.59 30.82
C GLY A 194 -6.09 11.68 32.04
N LYS A 195 -7.19 11.06 32.51
CA LYS A 195 -7.17 10.08 33.60
C LYS A 195 -7.91 8.80 33.17
N LEU A 196 -7.41 7.66 33.64
CA LEU A 196 -8.16 6.40 33.60
C LEU A 196 -9.22 6.50 34.70
N ALA A 197 -10.49 6.47 34.32
CA ALA A 197 -11.57 6.39 35.29
C ALA A 197 -11.60 4.99 35.90
N ASP A 198 -11.85 4.89 37.20
CA ASP A 198 -11.89 3.63 37.95
C ASP A 198 -13.27 2.96 37.79
N GLU A 199 -13.68 2.72 36.53
CA GLU A 199 -15.09 2.50 36.16
C GLU A 199 -15.33 1.26 35.27
N ARG A 200 -16.58 0.79 35.22
CA ARG A 200 -17.01 -0.35 34.38
C ARG A 200 -17.28 0.10 32.95
N TYR A 201 -16.68 -0.58 31.98
CA TYR A 201 -16.86 -0.30 30.55
C TYR A 201 -17.82 -1.31 29.92
N ARG A 202 -18.56 -0.90 28.88
CA ARG A 202 -19.34 -1.83 28.04
C ARG A 202 -18.59 -2.08 26.74
N ILE A 203 -18.54 -3.33 26.30
CA ILE A 203 -17.96 -3.72 25.01
C ILE A 203 -19.03 -4.46 24.22
N GLU A 204 -19.19 -4.11 22.95
CA GLU A 204 -20.15 -4.74 22.05
C GLU A 204 -19.36 -5.46 20.94
N LEU A 205 -19.24 -6.79 21.01
CA LEU A 205 -18.61 -7.47 19.88
C LEU A 205 -19.49 -7.33 18.64
N VAL A 206 -18.88 -7.33 17.46
CA VAL A 206 -19.65 -7.30 16.23
C VAL A 206 -20.49 -8.57 16.16
N GLY A 207 -21.81 -8.42 16.00
CA GLY A 207 -22.73 -9.54 15.77
C GLY A 207 -23.89 -9.62 16.77
N GLY A 208 -23.90 -8.81 17.83
CA GLY A 208 -25.13 -8.47 18.55
C GLY A 208 -25.02 -8.42 20.07
N GLU A 209 -24.26 -9.31 20.71
CA GLU A 209 -24.22 -9.39 22.18
C GLU A 209 -23.29 -8.32 22.81
N THR A 210 -23.77 -7.71 23.89
CA THR A 210 -23.03 -6.71 24.66
C THR A 210 -22.61 -7.33 25.98
N TRP A 211 -21.32 -7.23 26.31
CA TRP A 211 -20.78 -7.66 27.59
C TRP A 211 -20.17 -6.48 28.34
N SER A 212 -20.24 -6.52 29.67
CA SER A 212 -19.44 -5.63 30.50
C SER A 212 -17.99 -6.11 30.50
N ALA A 213 -17.07 -5.16 30.43
CA ALA A 213 -15.66 -5.45 30.59
C ALA A 213 -15.00 -4.49 31.58
N GLU A 214 -13.92 -4.99 32.16
CA GLU A 214 -13.12 -4.27 33.15
C GLU A 214 -11.71 -4.08 32.58
N ILE A 215 -11.04 -3.00 32.99
CA ILE A 215 -9.62 -2.81 32.65
C ILE A 215 -8.82 -3.85 33.44
N LEU A 216 -8.11 -4.70 32.71
CA LEU A 216 -7.19 -5.68 33.28
C LEU A 216 -5.77 -5.11 33.39
N ALA A 217 -5.35 -4.36 32.38
CA ALA A 217 -4.06 -3.69 32.37
C ALA A 217 -4.09 -2.48 31.44
N THR A 218 -3.35 -1.43 31.80
CA THR A 218 -3.13 -0.28 30.93
C THR A 218 -1.67 -0.19 30.54
N ARG A 219 -1.41 -0.07 29.25
CA ARG A 219 -0.09 0.13 28.65
C ARG A 219 -0.26 1.09 27.48
N LEU A 220 -0.37 2.38 27.80
CA LEU A 220 -0.58 3.40 26.77
C LEU A 220 0.44 3.23 25.64
N PRO A 221 -0.02 3.31 24.38
CA PRO A 221 -1.34 3.78 23.94
C PRO A 221 -2.45 2.71 23.92
N TRP A 222 -2.25 1.56 24.57
CA TRP A 222 -3.17 0.41 24.60
C TRP A 222 -3.82 0.17 25.96
N VAL A 223 -4.97 -0.49 25.92
CA VAL A 223 -5.60 -1.07 27.10
C VAL A 223 -5.96 -2.54 26.83
N VAL A 224 -5.80 -3.35 27.87
CA VAL A 224 -6.29 -4.73 27.90
C VAL A 224 -7.53 -4.78 28.78
N LEU A 225 -8.61 -5.28 28.20
CA LEU A 225 -9.92 -5.41 28.83
C LEU A 225 -10.24 -6.89 29.05
N ILE A 226 -11.00 -7.19 30.09
CA ILE A 226 -11.55 -8.54 30.32
C ILE A 226 -13.08 -8.51 30.34
N ALA A 227 -13.71 -9.33 29.51
CA ALA A 227 -15.14 -9.62 29.59
C ALA A 227 -15.34 -11.06 30.09
N ARG A 228 -16.11 -11.24 31.16
CA ARG A 228 -16.29 -12.54 31.81
C ARG A 228 -17.60 -13.21 31.43
N GLY A 229 -17.60 -14.55 31.39
CA GLY A 229 -18.80 -15.37 31.21
C GLY A 229 -19.53 -15.09 29.88
N THR A 230 -18.78 -14.79 28.81
CA THR A 230 -19.38 -14.37 27.54
C THR A 230 -19.98 -15.52 26.75
N GLY A 231 -19.54 -16.76 27.01
CA GLY A 231 -19.92 -17.93 26.23
C GLY A 231 -19.32 -17.96 24.80
N TYR A 232 -18.50 -16.98 24.42
CA TYR A 232 -17.86 -16.93 23.11
C TYR A 232 -16.85 -18.08 22.93
N THR A 233 -16.93 -18.75 21.77
CA THR A 233 -16.12 -19.93 21.42
C THR A 233 -15.35 -19.76 20.11
N GLY A 234 -15.39 -18.56 19.51
CA GLY A 234 -14.69 -18.26 18.26
C GLY A 234 -13.17 -18.12 18.44
N PRO A 235 -12.42 -17.91 17.35
CA PRO A 235 -10.97 -17.76 17.43
C PRO A 235 -10.56 -16.40 18.00
N ALA A 236 -9.30 -16.32 18.45
CA ALA A 236 -8.62 -15.08 18.78
C ALA A 236 -7.84 -14.56 17.55
N ALA A 237 -7.53 -13.27 17.54
CA ALA A 237 -6.81 -12.59 16.48
C ALA A 237 -5.35 -13.08 16.42
N PRO A 238 -4.84 -13.44 15.22
CA PRO A 238 -3.40 -13.60 15.02
C PRO A 238 -2.73 -12.23 14.92
N PHE A 239 -1.52 -12.11 15.45
CA PHE A 239 -0.73 -10.88 15.39
C PHE A 239 0.38 -10.99 14.35
N TRP A 240 0.71 -9.86 13.74
CA TRP A 240 1.90 -9.77 12.92
C TRP A 240 3.15 -9.97 13.80
N PRO A 241 4.03 -10.92 13.47
CA PRO A 241 5.13 -11.32 14.34
C PRO A 241 6.33 -10.37 14.29
N ASP A 242 6.51 -9.65 13.18
CA ASP A 242 7.70 -8.83 12.91
C ASP A 242 7.41 -7.33 13.03
N GLU A 243 8.46 -6.51 13.04
CA GLU A 243 8.28 -5.07 12.88
C GLU A 243 7.90 -4.74 11.43
N LEU A 244 7.01 -3.76 11.24
CA LEU A 244 6.61 -3.30 9.92
C LEU A 244 7.75 -2.51 9.28
N GLY A 245 8.22 -2.96 8.12
CA GLY A 245 9.26 -2.27 7.36
C GLY A 245 8.76 -0.95 6.76
N GLU A 246 9.65 0.03 6.60
CA GLU A 246 9.36 1.22 5.80
C GLU A 246 9.05 0.83 4.35
N GLY A 247 8.06 1.47 3.74
CA GLY A 247 7.57 1.13 2.41
C GLY A 247 6.77 -0.18 2.34
N GLN A 248 6.55 -0.86 3.47
CA GLN A 248 5.71 -2.06 3.45
C GLN A 248 4.25 -1.68 3.20
N GLY A 249 3.65 -2.30 2.20
CA GLY A 249 2.24 -2.10 1.91
C GLY A 249 1.34 -2.72 2.98
N LEU A 250 0.33 -1.96 3.42
CA LEU A 250 -0.64 -2.35 4.44
C LEU A 250 -2.05 -2.31 3.87
N VAL A 251 -2.91 -3.22 4.35
CA VAL A 251 -4.35 -3.15 4.14
C VAL A 251 -5.01 -2.73 5.44
N LEU A 252 -5.54 -1.51 5.51
CA LEU A 252 -6.36 -1.07 6.63
C LEU A 252 -7.81 -1.55 6.42
N THR A 253 -8.43 -2.09 7.46
CA THR A 253 -9.87 -2.35 7.49
C THR A 253 -10.52 -1.50 8.56
N ASP A 254 -11.66 -0.89 8.23
CA ASP A 254 -12.55 -0.34 9.25
C ASP A 254 -13.37 -1.46 9.90
N PHE A 255 -14.11 -1.10 10.96
CA PHE A 255 -15.02 -2.04 11.59
C PHE A 255 -16.18 -2.43 10.67
N GLU A 256 -16.52 -1.68 9.61
CA GLU A 256 -17.62 -2.02 8.67
C GLU A 256 -17.21 -3.10 7.67
N GLY A 257 -15.91 -3.32 7.46
CA GLY A 257 -15.33 -4.23 6.49
C GLY A 257 -14.85 -3.54 5.21
N SER A 258 -14.82 -2.21 5.19
CA SER A 258 -14.18 -1.43 4.13
C SER A 258 -12.68 -1.58 4.24
N ALA A 259 -11.99 -1.76 3.11
CA ALA A 259 -10.56 -1.95 3.05
C ALA A 259 -9.87 -0.81 2.27
N TYR A 260 -8.71 -0.39 2.75
CA TYR A 260 -7.89 0.69 2.21
C TYR A 260 -6.44 0.21 2.10
N THR A 261 -5.74 0.58 1.03
CA THR A 261 -4.32 0.24 0.87
C THR A 261 -3.48 1.47 1.12
N VAL A 262 -2.44 1.33 1.93
CA VAL A 262 -1.49 2.40 2.25
C VAL A 262 -0.06 1.87 2.36
N MET A 263 0.92 2.76 2.25
CA MET A 263 2.32 2.43 2.51
C MET A 263 2.65 2.80 3.95
N HIS A 264 3.34 1.91 4.66
CA HIS A 264 3.92 2.23 5.96
C HIS A 264 5.11 3.18 5.74
N ALA A 265 5.05 4.40 6.28
CA ALA A 265 6.13 5.38 6.20
C ALA A 265 6.55 5.77 7.61
N ASP A 266 7.83 5.56 7.96
CA ASP A 266 8.51 6.06 9.17
C ASP A 266 7.66 6.24 10.46
N GLY A 267 6.82 5.25 10.78
CA GLY A 267 5.93 5.26 11.95
C GLY A 267 4.65 6.11 11.82
N ASP A 268 4.51 6.89 10.76
CA ASP A 268 3.39 7.78 10.49
C ASP A 268 2.67 7.38 9.19
N VAL A 269 1.56 6.64 9.34
CA VAL A 269 0.56 6.51 8.28
C VAL A 269 -0.47 7.60 8.47
N GLU A 270 -0.27 8.74 7.83
CA GLU A 270 -1.22 9.86 7.89
C GLU A 270 -2.30 9.67 6.81
N LEU A 271 -3.49 9.25 7.23
CA LEU A 271 -4.64 9.13 6.33
C LEU A 271 -5.35 10.47 6.21
N GLN A 272 -5.24 11.11 5.04
CA GLN A 272 -6.17 12.18 4.68
C GLN A 272 -7.56 11.56 4.48
N ALA A 273 -8.51 11.95 5.35
CA ALA A 273 -9.91 11.48 5.41
C ALA A 273 -10.17 10.16 6.17
N ALA A 274 -9.63 10.00 7.37
CA ALA A 274 -10.05 8.93 8.26
C ALA A 274 -11.49 9.16 8.81
N THR A 275 -12.32 8.13 8.70
CA THR A 275 -13.70 8.07 9.19
C THR A 275 -13.77 7.91 10.72
N GLU A 276 -14.87 8.34 11.34
CA GLU A 276 -15.18 8.05 12.75
C GLU A 276 -15.26 6.52 12.96
N GLY A 277 -14.29 5.91 13.65
CA GLY A 277 -14.42 4.48 13.99
C GLY A 277 -13.16 3.67 14.32
N GLY A 278 -11.96 4.20 14.14
CA GLY A 278 -10.71 3.43 14.33
C GLY A 278 -10.54 2.31 13.28
N MET A 279 -9.36 2.21 12.69
CA MET A 279 -9.02 1.21 11.67
C MET A 279 -7.95 0.24 12.19
N LEU A 280 -7.88 -0.92 11.56
CA LEU A 280 -6.94 -2.01 11.86
C LEU A 280 -6.08 -2.32 10.62
N ALA A 281 -4.76 -2.48 10.74
CA ALA A 281 -3.96 -2.97 9.60
C ALA A 281 -3.83 -4.50 9.55
N LEU A 282 -3.87 -5.00 8.33
CA LEU A 282 -3.69 -6.38 7.88
C LEU A 282 -2.59 -6.42 6.83
N ILE A 283 -1.61 -7.31 7.03
CA ILE A 283 -0.43 -7.41 6.13
C ILE A 283 -0.54 -8.62 5.21
N GLU A 284 -1.25 -9.65 5.66
CA GLU A 284 -1.68 -10.77 4.83
C GLU A 284 -2.85 -11.45 5.52
N GLY A 285 -4.01 -11.49 4.84
CA GLY A 285 -5.19 -12.29 5.18
C GLY A 285 -5.43 -12.59 6.66
N PHE A 286 -5.55 -11.55 7.51
CA PHE A 286 -6.02 -11.56 8.93
C PHE A 286 -5.00 -11.28 10.05
N ASN A 287 -3.72 -11.03 9.78
CA ASN A 287 -2.78 -10.64 10.87
C ASN A 287 -2.97 -9.19 11.32
N VAL A 288 -3.28 -9.01 12.60
CA VAL A 288 -3.39 -7.69 13.25
C VAL A 288 -2.00 -7.11 13.47
N ALA A 289 -1.73 -5.95 12.87
CA ALA A 289 -0.44 -5.28 13.03
C ALA A 289 -0.45 -4.05 13.94
N GLY A 290 -1.62 -3.49 14.25
CA GLY A 290 -1.74 -2.15 14.88
C GLY A 290 -3.13 -1.56 14.75
N PHE A 291 -3.30 -0.40 15.35
CA PHE A 291 -4.53 0.39 15.28
C PHE A 291 -4.23 1.80 14.79
N THR A 292 -5.21 2.43 14.15
CA THR A 292 -5.18 3.88 13.95
C THR A 292 -5.82 4.58 15.15
N LEU A 293 -5.15 5.63 15.62
CA LEU A 293 -5.59 6.49 16.70
C LEU A 293 -6.05 7.83 16.10
N PRO A 294 -7.14 8.44 16.59
CA PRO A 294 -7.48 9.80 16.20
C PRO A 294 -6.31 10.75 16.53
N ALA A 295 -6.06 11.72 15.66
CA ALA A 295 -5.07 12.76 15.96
C ALA A 295 -5.38 13.46 17.29
N VAL A 296 -4.34 13.74 18.06
CA VAL A 296 -4.41 14.45 19.33
C VAL A 296 -3.95 15.89 19.07
N ALA A 297 -4.77 16.89 19.38
CA ALA A 297 -4.52 18.33 19.12
C ALA A 297 -4.66 18.78 17.64
N SER A 298 -4.04 19.91 17.27
CA SER A 298 -4.24 20.69 16.02
C SER A 298 -3.87 20.00 14.70
N GLU A 299 -3.60 18.71 14.74
CA GLU A 299 -3.21 17.90 13.59
C GLU A 299 -4.47 17.27 12.95
N THR A 300 -4.59 17.39 11.64
CA THR A 300 -5.65 16.74 10.86
C THR A 300 -5.18 15.37 10.42
N GLY A 301 -5.69 14.29 11.03
CA GLY A 301 -5.34 12.94 10.58
C GLY A 301 -5.65 11.84 11.58
N VAL A 302 -5.18 10.64 11.28
CA VAL A 302 -5.05 9.54 12.25
C VAL A 302 -3.61 9.11 12.29
N ARG A 303 -3.14 8.71 13.47
CA ARG A 303 -1.79 8.20 13.68
C ARG A 303 -1.83 6.68 13.74
N TRP A 304 -0.92 6.04 13.01
CA TRP A 304 -0.72 4.60 13.13
C TRP A 304 0.02 4.26 14.41
N GLN A 305 -0.39 3.19 15.06
CA GLN A 305 0.32 2.68 16.21
C GLN A 305 0.49 1.15 16.08
N PRO A 306 1.73 0.67 15.92
CA PRO A 306 2.02 -0.74 15.74
C PRO A 306 1.86 -1.54 17.03
N LEU A 307 1.50 -2.82 16.91
CA LEU A 307 1.46 -3.80 17.99
C LEU A 307 2.80 -4.50 18.22
N ASN A 308 3.85 -4.17 17.47
CA ASN A 308 5.17 -4.71 17.75
C ASN A 308 5.56 -4.36 19.21
N GLY A 309 5.93 -5.38 20.00
CA GLY A 309 6.17 -5.20 21.45
C GLY A 309 4.93 -5.08 22.35
N ALA A 310 3.70 -5.05 21.81
CA ALA A 310 2.47 -5.13 22.63
C ALA A 310 2.20 -6.55 23.16
N GLY A 311 2.87 -7.57 22.60
CA GLY A 311 2.77 -8.96 23.04
C GLY A 311 3.09 -9.12 24.53
N ASP A 312 4.06 -8.39 25.05
CA ASP A 312 4.43 -8.44 26.47
C ASP A 312 3.31 -7.89 27.36
N ALA A 313 2.65 -6.79 26.96
CA ALA A 313 1.52 -6.23 27.69
C ALA A 313 0.34 -7.21 27.74
N ILE A 314 0.06 -7.88 26.62
CA ILE A 314 -1.00 -8.90 26.52
C ILE A 314 -0.64 -10.12 27.36
N ASN A 315 0.62 -10.57 27.31
CA ASN A 315 1.10 -11.73 28.06
C ASN A 315 1.14 -11.47 29.57
N GLU A 316 1.56 -10.28 29.99
CA GLU A 316 1.55 -9.84 31.38
C GLU A 316 0.11 -9.76 31.90
N ALA A 317 -0.81 -9.19 31.12
CA ALA A 317 -2.23 -9.15 31.48
C ALA A 317 -2.82 -10.57 31.59
N LYS A 318 -2.50 -11.46 30.64
CA LYS A 318 -2.88 -12.88 30.70
C LYS A 318 -2.35 -13.57 31.96
N ALA A 319 -1.15 -13.22 32.41
CA ALA A 319 -0.56 -13.78 33.63
C ALA A 319 -1.29 -13.34 34.91
N LYS A 320 -1.88 -12.13 34.95
CA LYS A 320 -2.68 -11.63 36.09
C LYS A 320 -4.01 -12.36 36.26
N LEU A 321 -4.42 -13.17 35.29
CA LEU A 321 -5.65 -13.95 35.32
C LEU A 321 -5.44 -15.42 35.73
N LYS A 322 -4.23 -15.80 36.15
CA LYS A 322 -3.94 -17.14 36.68
C LYS A 322 -4.46 -17.32 38.09
#